data_AF-A0A1V5Z6M5-F1
#
_entry.id   AF-A0A1V5Z6M5-F1
#
_cell.length_a   1.000
_cell.length_b   1.000
_cell.length_c   1.000
_cell.angle_alpha   90.00
_cell.angle_beta   90.00
_cell.angle_gamma   90.00
#
_symmetry.space_group_name_H-M   'P 1'
#
loop_
_entity.id
_entity.type
_entity.pdbx_description
1 polymer ?
#
loop_
_entity_poly.entity_id
_entity_poly.type
_entity_poly.pdbx_seq_one_letter_code
_entity_poly.pdbx_strand_id
1 'polypeptide(L)'
;MPNEDITHPIPDLTGYITEGQIVLSKALQGAGIYPPINVLPSLSRLMNDGIGEGRTREDHRNVSSQLYAAYARVKRVEVLAAVIGEEELSEIDKQYLTFGQHFEKEFIQQAPDEDRSIEETLNLGWKLLKYLPVSELTRVKEEQIAKYLPKD
;
A
#
# COMPACT_ATOMS: atom_id res chain seq x y z
N MET A 1 6.16 20.61 -1.10
CA MET A 1 5.63 21.22 -2.35
C MET A 1 4.93 22.51 -1.98
N PRO A 2 5.10 23.62 -2.73
CA PRO A 2 4.37 24.85 -2.48
C PRO A 2 2.87 24.57 -2.45
N ASN A 3 2.19 24.95 -1.37
CA ASN A 3 0.76 24.71 -1.14
C ASN A 3 0.30 23.25 -1.35
N GLU A 4 1.18 22.26 -1.22
CA GLU A 4 0.87 20.83 -1.45
C GLU A 4 0.41 20.50 -2.87
N ASP A 5 0.70 21.39 -3.81
CA ASP A 5 0.33 21.21 -5.20
C ASP A 5 1.37 20.36 -5.93
N ILE A 6 0.98 19.13 -6.30
CA ILE A 6 1.82 18.23 -7.10
C ILE A 6 1.92 18.66 -8.57
N THR A 7 1.01 19.53 -9.02
CA THR A 7 1.03 20.11 -10.37
C THR A 7 1.91 21.36 -10.45
N HIS A 8 2.48 21.79 -9.31
CA HIS A 8 3.44 22.89 -9.27
C HIS A 8 4.66 22.56 -10.16
N PRO A 9 5.28 23.54 -10.85
CA PRO A 9 6.41 23.28 -11.75
C PRO A 9 7.60 22.56 -11.10
N ILE A 10 7.83 22.78 -9.80
CA ILE A 10 8.90 22.10 -9.05
C ILE A 10 8.69 20.58 -9.02
N PRO A 11 7.62 20.02 -8.42
CA PRO A 11 7.39 18.58 -8.42
C PRO A 11 7.28 18.00 -9.83
N ASP A 12 6.64 18.71 -10.76
CA ASP A 12 6.51 18.27 -12.17
C ASP A 12 7.88 18.10 -12.84
N LEU A 13 8.75 19.12 -12.79
CA LEU A 13 10.08 19.05 -13.39
C LEU A 13 11.00 18.05 -12.67
N THR A 14 10.90 17.94 -11.34
CA THR A 14 11.69 16.94 -10.62
C THR A 14 11.27 15.53 -10.99
N GLY A 15 9.97 15.22 -11.01
CA GLY A 15 9.46 13.90 -11.41
C GLY A 15 9.69 13.58 -12.90
N TYR A 16 9.86 14.60 -13.75
CA TYR A 16 10.26 14.44 -15.14
C TYR A 16 11.72 14.01 -15.30
N ILE A 17 12.62 14.52 -14.45
CA ILE A 17 14.07 14.32 -14.55
C ILE A 17 14.53 13.15 -13.66
N THR A 18 13.74 12.71 -12.69
CA THR A 18 14.03 11.55 -11.84
C THR A 18 13.23 10.30 -12.23
N GLU A 19 13.68 9.14 -11.73
CA GLU A 19 13.09 7.83 -12.05
C GLU A 19 11.94 7.44 -11.11
N GLY A 20 11.34 8.42 -10.45
CA GLY A 20 10.32 8.21 -9.43
C GLY A 20 10.38 9.25 -8.32
N GLN A 21 9.48 9.07 -7.36
CA GLN A 21 9.32 9.95 -6.21
C GLN A 21 8.73 9.18 -5.02
N ILE A 22 9.10 9.60 -3.81
CA ILE A 22 8.46 9.18 -2.56
C ILE A 22 7.71 10.38 -2.02
N VAL A 23 6.40 10.26 -1.90
CA VAL A 23 5.51 11.36 -1.52
C VAL A 23 5.18 11.25 -0.04
N LEU A 24 5.44 12.33 0.70
CA LEU A 24 5.03 12.49 2.09
C LEU A 24 3.66 13.16 2.17
N SER A 25 2.75 12.61 2.98
CA SER A 25 1.37 13.06 3.12
C SER A 25 1.13 13.70 4.48
N LYS A 26 0.62 14.94 4.49
CA LYS A 26 0.18 15.58 5.72
C LYS A 26 -1.04 14.90 6.36
N ALA A 27 -1.88 14.24 5.58
CA ALA A 27 -3.02 13.50 6.13
C ALA A 27 -2.55 12.32 7.00
N LEU A 28 -1.55 11.56 6.52
CA LEU A 28 -0.94 10.48 7.29
C LEU A 28 -0.18 11.02 8.52
N GLN A 29 0.55 12.13 8.35
CA GLN A 29 1.21 12.81 9.47
C GLN A 29 0.21 13.29 10.53
N GLY A 30 -0.93 13.87 10.13
CA GLY A 30 -1.99 14.32 11.01
C GLY A 30 -2.71 13.18 11.74
N ALA A 31 -2.73 11.99 11.14
CA ALA A 31 -3.20 10.75 11.75
C ALA A 31 -2.16 10.09 12.68
N GLY A 32 -0.98 10.69 12.87
CA GLY A 32 0.09 10.17 13.73
C GLY A 32 0.91 9.04 13.11
N ILE A 33 0.81 8.82 11.79
CA ILE A 33 1.54 7.76 11.08
C ILE A 33 2.93 8.27 10.71
N TYR A 34 3.96 7.54 11.14
CA TYR A 34 5.35 7.77 10.80
C TYR A 34 5.98 6.49 10.23
N PRO A 35 6.75 6.55 9.12
CA PRO A 35 6.91 7.70 8.24
C PRO A 35 5.62 7.99 7.45
N PRO A 36 5.26 9.27 7.16
CA PRO A 36 3.99 9.61 6.54
C PRO A 36 4.03 9.42 5.00
N ILE A 37 4.44 8.23 4.52
CA ILE A 37 4.60 7.93 3.09
C ILE A 37 3.26 7.57 2.46
N ASN A 38 2.85 8.31 1.43
CA ASN A 38 1.71 7.95 0.61
C ASN A 38 2.15 7.11 -0.58
N VAL A 39 1.81 5.83 -0.54
CA VAL A 39 2.22 4.85 -1.56
C VAL A 39 1.54 5.06 -2.92
N LEU A 40 0.36 5.70 -2.98
CA LEU A 40 -0.42 5.84 -4.21
C LEU A 40 0.23 6.79 -5.24
N PRO A 41 0.62 8.03 -4.88
CA PRO A 41 1.35 8.91 -5.79
C PRO A 41 2.86 8.66 -5.80
N SER A 42 3.37 7.74 -4.98
CA SER A 42 4.79 7.35 -4.99
C SER A 42 5.07 6.34 -6.12
N LEU A 43 6.25 6.41 -6.72
CA LEU A 43 6.63 5.56 -7.83
C LEU A 43 8.14 5.29 -7.81
N SER A 44 8.53 4.08 -8.19
CA SER A 44 9.89 3.75 -8.62
C SER A 44 9.82 3.07 -9.98
N ARG A 45 10.39 3.70 -11.01
CA ARG A 45 10.40 3.15 -12.39
C ARG A 45 11.31 1.93 -12.51
N LEU A 46 12.36 1.85 -11.69
CA LEU A 46 13.34 0.76 -11.69
C LEU A 46 12.98 -0.39 -10.74
N MET A 47 11.81 -0.35 -10.09
CA MET A 47 11.39 -1.37 -9.14
C MET A 47 11.53 -2.79 -9.71
N ASN A 48 11.08 -3.02 -10.94
CA ASN A 48 11.12 -4.35 -11.55
C ASN A 48 12.55 -4.89 -11.73
N ASP A 49 13.54 -4.00 -11.85
CA ASP A 49 14.95 -4.38 -11.96
C ASP A 49 15.59 -4.70 -10.61
N GLY A 50 14.93 -4.38 -9.49
CA GLY A 50 15.43 -4.61 -8.13
C GLY A 50 14.77 -5.78 -7.39
N ILE A 51 13.73 -6.39 -7.95
CA ILE A 51 12.90 -7.40 -7.26
C ILE A 51 12.95 -8.78 -7.92
N GLY A 52 12.32 -9.76 -7.28
CA GLY A 52 12.19 -11.12 -7.79
C GLY A 52 13.24 -12.09 -7.25
N GLU A 53 13.24 -13.29 -7.83
CA GLU A 53 14.14 -14.39 -7.46
C GLU A 53 15.61 -13.98 -7.61
N GLY A 54 16.44 -14.35 -6.63
CA GLY A 54 17.87 -13.98 -6.59
C GLY A 54 18.15 -12.54 -6.14
N ARG A 55 17.13 -11.70 -5.88
CA ARG A 55 17.28 -10.35 -5.32
C ARG A 55 16.50 -10.14 -4.03
N THR A 56 15.20 -10.43 -4.07
CA THR A 56 14.29 -10.31 -2.91
C THR A 56 13.57 -11.64 -2.72
N ARG A 57 12.37 -11.79 -3.29
CA ARG A 57 11.57 -13.02 -3.27
C ARG A 57 10.65 -13.07 -4.50
N GLU A 58 10.23 -14.26 -4.90
CA GLU A 58 9.48 -14.49 -6.14
C GLU A 58 8.08 -13.83 -6.19
N ASP A 59 7.52 -13.50 -5.04
CA ASP A 59 6.18 -12.94 -4.85
C ASP A 59 6.14 -11.41 -4.80
N HIS A 60 7.29 -10.76 -4.64
CA HIS A 60 7.39 -9.32 -4.35
C HIS A 60 6.56 -8.46 -5.31
N ARG A 61 6.70 -8.66 -6.63
CA ARG A 61 5.99 -7.86 -7.64
C ARG A 61 4.46 -7.96 -7.48
N ASN A 62 3.98 -9.17 -7.25
CA ASN A 62 2.56 -9.47 -7.19
C ASN A 62 1.94 -8.96 -5.88
N VAL A 63 2.64 -9.17 -4.76
CA VAL A 63 2.23 -8.67 -3.44
C VAL A 63 2.16 -7.14 -3.44
N SER A 64 3.19 -6.47 -3.96
CA SER A 64 3.19 -5.01 -4.07
C SER A 64 2.02 -4.52 -4.93
N SER A 65 1.77 -5.16 -6.07
CA SER A 65 0.66 -4.81 -6.96
C SER A 65 -0.72 -5.03 -6.30
N GLN A 66 -0.87 -6.12 -5.53
CA GLN A 66 -2.10 -6.44 -4.80
C GLN A 66 -2.36 -5.44 -3.67
N LEU A 67 -1.34 -5.14 -2.85
CA LEU A 67 -1.44 -4.16 -1.77
C LEU A 67 -1.79 -2.77 -2.31
N TYR A 68 -1.13 -2.34 -3.41
CA TYR A 68 -1.42 -1.07 -4.05
C TYR A 68 -2.88 -1.01 -4.54
N ALA A 69 -3.36 -2.05 -5.23
CA ALA A 69 -4.73 -2.09 -5.73
C ALA A 69 -5.77 -2.12 -4.61
N ALA A 70 -5.49 -2.86 -3.54
CA ALA A 70 -6.33 -2.93 -2.36
C ALA A 70 -6.42 -1.56 -1.69
N TYR A 71 -5.29 -0.91 -1.43
CA TYR A 71 -5.25 0.41 -0.79
C TYR A 71 -5.89 1.51 -1.67
N ALA A 72 -5.73 1.44 -2.99
CA ALA A 72 -6.46 2.32 -3.91
C ALA A 72 -7.98 2.12 -3.83
N ARG A 73 -8.46 0.89 -3.59
CA ARG A 73 -9.88 0.61 -3.34
C ARG A 73 -10.32 1.16 -1.99
N VAL A 74 -9.50 1.03 -0.93
CA VAL A 74 -9.77 1.65 0.38
C VAL A 74 -10.09 3.13 0.22
N LYS A 75 -9.26 3.89 -0.51
CA LYS A 75 -9.50 5.33 -0.71
C LYS A 75 -10.80 5.65 -1.45
N ARG A 76 -11.26 4.77 -2.35
CA ARG A 76 -12.60 4.92 -2.97
C ARG A 76 -13.72 4.61 -1.99
N VAL A 77 -13.53 3.58 -1.15
CA VAL A 77 -14.50 3.19 -0.13
C VAL A 77 -14.62 4.25 0.95
N GLU A 78 -13.51 4.85 1.41
CA GLU A 78 -13.53 5.97 2.37
C GLU A 78 -14.36 7.16 1.84
N VAL A 79 -14.19 7.50 0.55
CA VAL A 79 -14.99 8.55 -0.10
C VAL A 79 -16.47 8.17 -0.15
N LEU A 80 -16.78 6.92 -0.49
CA LEU A 80 -18.16 6.42 -0.51
C LEU A 80 -18.78 6.45 0.89
N ALA A 81 -18.05 5.96 1.89
CA ALA A 81 -18.46 5.95 3.29
C ALA A 81 -18.78 7.36 3.81
N ALA A 82 -17.99 8.36 3.42
CA ALA A 82 -18.25 9.75 3.78
C ALA A 82 -19.56 10.32 3.17
N VAL A 83 -20.09 9.70 2.11
CA VAL A 83 -21.33 10.11 1.44
C VAL A 83 -22.55 9.37 1.98
N ILE A 84 -22.48 8.04 2.15
CA ILE A 84 -23.64 7.21 2.51
C ILE A 84 -23.62 6.71 3.97
N GLY A 85 -22.51 6.87 4.68
CA GLY A 85 -22.28 6.29 6.01
C GLY A 85 -21.63 4.90 5.96
N GLU A 86 -20.84 4.56 6.98
CA GLU A 86 -20.14 3.25 7.04
C GLU A 86 -21.08 2.05 7.20
N GLU A 87 -22.25 2.24 7.83
CA GLU A 87 -23.21 1.15 8.07
C GLU A 87 -23.82 0.62 6.75
N GLU A 88 -23.97 1.50 5.76
CA GLU A 88 -24.57 1.23 4.45
C GLU A 88 -23.58 0.59 3.45
N LEU A 89 -22.32 0.40 3.84
CA LEU A 89 -21.32 -0.24 2.99
C LEU A 89 -21.59 -1.74 2.83
N SER A 90 -21.19 -2.27 1.68
CA SER A 90 -21.16 -3.72 1.48
C SER A 90 -20.18 -4.38 2.45
N GLU A 91 -20.40 -5.64 2.81
CA GLU A 91 -19.50 -6.38 3.70
C GLU A 91 -18.06 -6.45 3.16
N ILE A 92 -17.90 -6.52 1.84
CA ILE A 92 -16.58 -6.48 1.19
C ILE A 92 -15.93 -5.11 1.40
N ASP A 93 -16.68 -4.02 1.24
CA ASP A 93 -16.13 -2.67 1.40
C ASP A 93 -15.77 -2.38 2.87
N LYS A 94 -16.55 -2.90 3.83
CA LYS A 94 -16.18 -2.87 5.26
C LYS A 94 -14.85 -3.60 5.51
N GLN A 95 -14.65 -4.77 4.90
CA GLN A 95 -13.37 -5.50 4.97
C GLN A 95 -12.21 -4.69 4.36
N TYR A 96 -12.45 -3.96 3.28
CA TYR A 96 -11.46 -3.02 2.73
C TYR A 96 -11.12 -1.89 3.71
N LEU A 97 -12.11 -1.31 4.40
CA LEU A 97 -11.83 -0.32 5.45
C LEU A 97 -10.97 -0.89 6.58
N THR A 98 -11.30 -2.11 7.05
CA THR A 98 -10.49 -2.81 8.04
C THR A 98 -9.07 -3.04 7.54
N PHE A 99 -8.91 -3.57 6.31
CA PHE A 99 -7.60 -3.71 5.68
C PHE A 99 -6.84 -2.39 5.62
N GLY A 100 -7.50 -1.29 5.24
CA GLY A 100 -6.90 0.05 5.15
C GLY A 100 -6.33 0.55 6.47
N GLN A 101 -7.10 0.40 7.55
CA GLN A 101 -6.68 0.79 8.89
C GLN A 101 -5.43 0.01 9.34
N HIS A 102 -5.42 -1.31 9.12
CA HIS A 102 -4.27 -2.14 9.44
C HIS A 102 -3.09 -1.90 8.51
N PHE A 103 -3.32 -1.60 7.23
CA PHE A 103 -2.27 -1.26 6.28
C PHE A 103 -1.55 0.03 6.69
N GLU A 104 -2.29 1.08 7.05
CA GLU A 104 -1.70 2.33 7.52
C GLU A 104 -0.93 2.15 8.84
N LYS A 105 -1.51 1.44 9.81
CA LYS A 105 -0.93 1.29 11.17
C LYS A 105 0.14 0.21 11.32
N GLU A 106 0.16 -0.80 10.47
CA GLU A 106 1.13 -1.88 10.55
C GLU A 106 2.13 -1.82 9.40
N PHE A 107 1.68 -1.60 8.16
CA PHE A 107 2.57 -1.60 6.99
C PHE A 107 3.31 -0.28 6.81
N ILE A 108 2.59 0.84 6.78
CA ILE A 108 3.19 2.17 6.55
C ILE A 108 3.88 2.64 7.83
N GLN A 109 3.22 2.51 8.97
CA GLN A 109 3.79 2.93 10.24
C GLN A 109 4.95 2.01 10.66
N GLN A 110 6.07 2.64 10.99
CA GLN A 110 7.31 2.01 11.41
C GLN A 110 8.02 2.92 12.41
N ALA A 111 8.63 2.36 13.46
CA ALA A 111 9.37 3.19 14.42
C ALA A 111 10.64 3.78 13.77
N PRO A 112 11.13 4.96 14.22
CA PRO A 112 12.34 5.58 13.66
C PRO A 112 13.61 4.71 13.75
N ASP A 113 13.65 3.78 14.69
CA ASP A 113 14.74 2.85 14.98
C ASP A 113 14.42 1.40 14.57
N GLU A 114 13.24 1.15 13.99
CA GLU A 114 12.87 -0.15 13.45
C GLU A 114 13.43 -0.28 12.03
N ASP A 115 14.18 -1.35 11.77
CA ASP A 115 14.75 -1.67 10.45
C ASP A 115 14.18 -3.02 9.99
N ARG A 116 13.22 -2.97 9.07
CA ARG A 116 12.55 -4.16 8.52
C ARG A 116 13.31 -4.65 7.30
N SER A 117 13.66 -5.93 7.32
CA SER A 117 14.10 -6.62 6.12
C SER A 117 12.98 -6.68 5.07
N ILE A 118 13.38 -6.94 3.81
CA ILE A 118 12.40 -7.12 2.75
C ILE A 118 11.50 -8.34 2.98
N GLU A 119 12.02 -9.41 3.57
CA GLU A 119 11.21 -10.59 3.89
C GLU A 119 10.16 -10.29 4.96
N GLU A 120 10.52 -9.57 6.03
CA GLU A 120 9.57 -9.13 7.05
C GLU A 120 8.48 -8.25 6.43
N THR A 121 8.86 -7.31 5.57
CA THR A 121 7.92 -6.44 4.85
C THR A 121 6.95 -7.25 3.97
N LEU A 122 7.46 -8.24 3.21
CA LEU A 122 6.61 -9.09 2.38
C LEU A 122 5.70 -10.00 3.21
N ASN A 123 6.20 -10.56 4.31
CA ASN A 123 5.40 -11.37 5.25
C ASN A 123 4.29 -10.53 5.89
N LEU A 124 4.59 -9.29 6.26
CA LEU A 124 3.60 -8.35 6.77
C LEU A 124 2.54 -8.03 5.70
N GLY A 125 2.96 -7.83 4.45
CA GLY A 125 2.04 -7.69 3.31
C GLY A 125 1.04 -8.84 3.23
N TRP A 126 1.53 -10.09 3.28
CA TRP A 126 0.65 -11.28 3.28
C TRP A 126 -0.25 -11.39 4.51
N LYS A 127 0.26 -11.06 5.70
CA LYS A 127 -0.53 -11.01 6.93
C LYS A 127 -1.72 -10.05 6.77
N LEU A 128 -1.50 -8.89 6.18
CA LEU A 128 -2.55 -7.89 5.97
C LEU A 128 -3.54 -8.30 4.87
N LEU A 129 -3.09 -8.97 3.81
CA LEU A 129 -4.00 -9.47 2.78
C LEU A 129 -5.04 -10.48 3.32
N LYS A 130 -4.82 -11.06 4.50
CA LYS A 130 -5.78 -11.93 5.20
C LYS A 130 -7.08 -11.21 5.59
N TYR A 131 -7.07 -9.89 5.73
CA TYR A 131 -8.30 -9.11 5.98
C TYR A 131 -9.24 -9.08 4.77
N LEU A 132 -8.76 -9.50 3.60
CA LEU A 132 -9.55 -9.56 2.38
C LEU A 132 -9.86 -11.02 2.02
N PRO A 133 -11.03 -11.29 1.42
CA PRO A 133 -11.37 -12.63 0.98
C PRO A 133 -10.51 -12.99 -0.22
N VAL A 134 -10.19 -14.28 -0.37
CA VAL A 134 -9.32 -14.78 -1.45
C VAL A 134 -9.83 -14.37 -2.85
N SER A 135 -11.14 -14.22 -3.03
CA SER A 135 -11.76 -13.74 -4.26
C SER A 135 -11.34 -12.32 -4.67
N GLU A 136 -10.90 -11.50 -3.72
CA GLU A 136 -10.43 -10.13 -3.94
C GLU A 136 -8.90 -10.06 -4.21
N LEU A 137 -8.19 -11.17 -4.05
CA LEU A 137 -6.74 -11.28 -4.28
C LEU A 137 -6.41 -11.53 -5.76
N THR A 138 -6.82 -10.60 -6.61
CA THR A 138 -6.79 -10.74 -8.09
C THR A 138 -5.42 -10.52 -8.76
N ARG A 139 -4.41 -10.02 -8.02
CA ARG A 139 -3.08 -9.67 -8.55
C ARG A 139 -1.96 -10.57 -8.04
N VAL A 140 -2.30 -11.60 -7.27
CA VAL A 140 -1.38 -12.64 -6.80
C VAL A 140 -1.81 -13.99 -7.39
N LYS A 141 -0.85 -14.89 -7.58
CA LYS A 141 -1.13 -16.22 -8.14
C LYS A 141 -1.65 -17.16 -7.05
N GLU A 142 -2.43 -18.16 -7.44
CA GLU A 142 -2.93 -19.19 -6.51
C GLU A 142 -1.81 -19.92 -5.77
N GLU A 143 -0.68 -20.20 -6.43
CA GLU A 143 0.45 -20.87 -5.76
C GLU A 143 1.08 -19.97 -4.68
N GLN A 144 1.09 -18.65 -4.90
CA GLN A 144 1.60 -17.69 -3.93
C GLN A 144 0.65 -17.56 -2.74
N ILE A 145 -0.66 -17.54 -2.98
CA ILE A 145 -1.67 -17.56 -1.92
C ILE A 145 -1.50 -18.83 -1.06
N ALA A 146 -1.41 -19.99 -1.69
CA ALA A 146 -1.27 -21.26 -0.98
C ALA A 146 0.02 -21.36 -0.15
N LYS A 147 1.11 -20.70 -0.61
CA LYS A 147 2.43 -20.73 0.01
C LYS A 147 2.61 -19.70 1.13
N TYR A 148 2.08 -18.48 0.95
CA TYR A 148 2.42 -17.34 1.81
C TYR A 148 1.26 -16.77 2.62
N LEU A 149 0.00 -16.99 2.22
CA LEU A 149 -1.12 -16.50 3.00
C LEU A 149 -1.18 -17.28 4.34
N PRO A 150 -1.13 -16.61 5.51
CA PRO A 150 -1.16 -17.32 6.79
C PRO A 150 -2.44 -18.12 6.97
N LYS A 151 -2.30 -19.43 7.16
CA LYS A 151 -3.41 -20.34 7.52
C LYS A 151 -3.69 -20.17 9.01
N ASP A 152 -4.97 -20.09 9.38
CA ASP A 152 -5.40 -20.16 10.78
C ASP A 152 -5.02 -21.49 11.44
#